data_AF-A0A6N7PW13-F1
#
_entry.id   AF-A0A6N7PW13-F1
#
_cell.length_a   1.000
_cell.length_b   1.000
_cell.length_c   1.000
_cell.angle_alpha   90.00
_cell.angle_beta   90.00
_cell.angle_gamma   90.00
#
_symmetry.space_group_name_H-M   'P 1'
#
loop_
_entity.id
_entity.type
_entity.pdbx_description
1 polymer ?
#
loop_
_entity_poly.entity_id
_entity_poly.type
_entity_poly.pdbx_seq_one_letter_code
_entity_poly.pdbx_strand_id
1 'polypeptide(L)'
;MSERSMADLEAELRAAVKALHERLGDWTTVGEVVGRVVGELVQQAGGESAPGGEDLAEGAAPQSVPADLTEEQREHLRALLRKLYAKRGAWYLVAKDVGYPRRFIEAFIKGQVQGSMHFAAGVARAAGVELEDALAGRGS
;
A
#
# COMPACT_ATOMS: atom_id res chain seq x y z
N MET A 1 -31.19 15.42 -35.69
CA MET A 1 -30.10 14.51 -35.27
C MET A 1 -28.89 15.38 -35.02
N SER A 2 -28.53 15.62 -33.75
CA SER A 2 -27.39 16.47 -33.44
C SER A 2 -26.12 15.64 -33.49
N GLU A 3 -25.37 15.75 -34.58
CA GLU A 3 -23.95 15.40 -34.61
C GLU A 3 -23.25 16.37 -33.67
N ARG A 4 -23.02 15.93 -32.42
CA ARG A 4 -22.17 16.68 -31.50
C ARG A 4 -20.79 16.75 -32.13
N SER A 5 -20.39 17.97 -32.47
CA SER A 5 -19.06 18.25 -32.98
C SER A 5 -18.03 17.78 -31.95
N MET A 6 -16.90 17.24 -32.42
CA MET A 6 -15.81 16.81 -31.54
C MET A 6 -15.35 17.95 -30.60
N ALA A 7 -15.47 19.20 -31.08
CA ALA A 7 -15.16 20.39 -30.30
C ALA A 7 -16.13 20.61 -29.11
N ASP A 8 -17.41 20.27 -29.26
CA ASP A 8 -18.39 20.32 -28.17
C ASP A 8 -18.10 19.25 -27.12
N LEU A 9 -17.73 18.03 -27.56
CA LEU A 9 -17.33 16.94 -26.67
C LEU A 9 -16.06 17.28 -25.88
N GLU A 10 -15.09 17.92 -26.52
CA GLU A 10 -13.85 18.33 -25.87
C GLU A 10 -14.09 19.46 -24.87
N ALA A 11 -15.00 20.38 -25.19
CA ALA A 11 -15.44 21.44 -24.28
C ALA A 11 -16.20 20.88 -23.06
N GLU A 12 -17.13 19.94 -23.27
CA GLU A 12 -17.84 19.23 -22.20
C GLU A 12 -16.86 18.46 -21.31
N LEU A 13 -15.89 17.76 -21.89
CA LEU A 13 -14.89 17.01 -21.13
C LEU A 13 -13.99 17.94 -20.29
N ARG A 14 -13.54 19.07 -20.85
CA ARG A 14 -12.79 20.08 -20.09
C ARG A 14 -13.60 20.65 -18.93
N ALA A 15 -14.88 20.95 -19.17
CA ALA A 15 -15.77 21.47 -18.14
C ALA A 15 -15.98 20.43 -17.03
N ALA A 16 -16.16 19.16 -17.38
CA ALA A 16 -16.29 18.06 -16.42
C ALA A 16 -15.02 17.86 -15.59
N VAL A 17 -13.84 17.88 -16.22
CA VAL A 17 -12.54 17.77 -15.53
C VAL A 17 -12.31 18.95 -14.60
N LYS A 18 -12.64 20.17 -15.03
CA LYS A 18 -12.54 21.37 -14.20
C LYS A 18 -13.49 21.33 -13.01
N ALA A 19 -14.74 20.94 -13.23
CA ALA A 19 -15.72 20.78 -12.15
C ALA A 19 -15.29 19.70 -11.16
N LEU A 20 -14.67 18.61 -11.65
CA LEU A 20 -14.09 17.58 -10.79
C LEU A 20 -12.96 18.16 -9.94
N HIS A 21 -12.08 18.96 -10.54
CA HIS A 21 -10.95 19.61 -9.87
C HIS A 21 -11.40 20.65 -8.84
N GLU A 22 -12.41 21.47 -9.16
CA GLU A 22 -12.98 22.46 -8.23
C GLU A 22 -13.73 21.79 -7.07
N ARG A 23 -14.48 20.73 -7.35
CA ARG A 23 -15.27 19.99 -6.34
C ARG A 23 -14.40 19.11 -5.45
N LEU A 24 -13.28 18.63 -5.99
CA LEU A 24 -12.27 17.89 -5.24
C LEU A 24 -11.19 18.82 -4.67
N GLY A 25 -11.14 20.12 -4.93
CA GLY A 25 -10.06 21.01 -4.45
C GLY A 25 -8.63 20.51 -4.79
N ASP A 26 -7.62 20.98 -4.04
CA ASP A 26 -6.21 20.54 -4.15
C ASP A 26 -5.99 19.13 -3.53
N TRP A 27 -6.93 18.21 -3.75
CA TRP A 27 -6.89 16.87 -3.17
C TRP A 27 -6.11 15.99 -4.12
N THR A 28 -4.79 16.04 -3.93
CA THR A 28 -3.83 15.44 -4.85
C THR A 28 -3.82 13.91 -4.81
N THR A 29 -4.52 13.26 -3.86
CA THR A 29 -4.53 11.80 -3.77
C THR A 29 -5.84 11.18 -3.26
N VAL A 30 -6.18 10.02 -3.83
CA VAL A 30 -7.22 9.09 -3.34
C VAL A 30 -7.04 8.73 -1.85
N GLY A 31 -5.81 8.84 -1.33
CA GLY A 31 -5.50 8.58 0.08
C GLY A 31 -6.04 9.63 1.06
N GLU A 32 -6.14 10.90 0.67
CA GLU A 32 -6.76 11.93 1.53
C GLU A 32 -8.28 11.77 1.61
N VAL A 33 -8.90 11.38 0.49
CA VAL A 33 -10.34 11.06 0.44
C VAL A 33 -10.65 9.89 1.37
N VAL A 34 -9.88 8.80 1.29
CA VAL A 34 -10.06 7.62 2.14
C VAL A 34 -9.74 7.93 3.61
N GLY A 35 -8.67 8.68 3.89
CA GLY A 35 -8.29 9.04 5.25
C GLY A 35 -9.35 9.87 5.98
N ARG A 36 -10.03 10.76 5.27
CA ARG A 36 -11.09 11.59 5.85
C ARG A 36 -12.40 10.81 6.03
N VAL A 37 -12.79 10.00 5.04
CA VAL A 37 -13.98 9.13 5.15
C VAL A 37 -13.83 8.10 6.27
N VAL A 38 -12.64 7.49 6.42
CA VAL A 38 -12.35 6.55 7.52
C VAL A 38 -12.27 7.28 8.87
N GLY A 39 -11.66 8.47 8.92
CA GLY A 39 -11.58 9.28 10.15
C GLY A 39 -12.93 9.79 10.65
N GLU A 40 -13.87 10.08 9.75
CA GLU A 40 -15.25 10.44 10.10
C GLU A 40 -16.06 9.23 10.60
N LEU A 41 -15.84 8.03 10.02
CA LEU A 41 -16.46 6.78 10.48
C LEU A 41 -15.97 6.35 11.88
N VAL A 42 -14.68 6.57 12.19
CA VAL A 42 -14.09 6.24 13.50
C VAL A 42 -14.57 7.19 14.60
N GLN A 43 -14.84 8.46 14.29
CA GLN A 43 -15.37 9.40 15.29
C GLN A 43 -16.88 9.26 15.54
N GLN A 44 -17.62 8.60 14.64
CA GLN A 44 -19.04 8.26 14.86
C GLN A 44 -19.24 6.99 15.70
N ALA A 45 -18.22 6.13 15.83
CA ALA A 45 -18.23 4.99 16.74
C ALA A 45 -17.74 5.43 18.12
N GLY A 46 -18.68 5.91 18.93
CA GLY A 46 -18.48 6.31 20.32
C GLY A 46 -17.65 5.32 21.14
N GLY A 47 -16.81 5.88 22.01
CA GLY A 47 -15.98 5.13 22.93
C GLY A 47 -16.77 4.32 23.95
N GLU A 48 -16.11 3.31 24.49
CA GLU A 48 -16.52 2.70 25.75
C GLU A 48 -15.26 2.32 26.53
N SER A 49 -15.19 2.85 27.73
CA SER A 49 -14.16 2.57 28.74
C SER A 49 -14.49 1.27 29.46
N ALA A 50 -13.49 0.52 29.94
CA ALA A 50 -13.48 0.03 31.32
C ALA A 50 -12.19 -0.74 31.72
N PRO A 51 -11.88 -0.84 33.04
CA PRO A 51 -10.53 -1.02 33.59
C PRO A 51 -10.34 -2.27 34.48
N GLY A 52 -9.08 -2.54 34.85
CA GLY A 52 -8.69 -3.15 36.14
C GLY A 52 -8.54 -4.68 36.21
N GLY A 53 -7.55 -5.14 36.99
CA GLY A 53 -7.54 -6.48 37.60
C GLY A 53 -6.25 -7.28 37.42
N GLU A 54 -5.48 -7.32 38.49
CA GLU A 54 -4.24 -8.07 38.77
C GLU A 54 -4.23 -9.62 38.59
N ASP A 55 -2.99 -10.12 38.45
CA ASP A 55 -2.45 -11.45 38.81
C ASP A 55 -3.12 -12.75 38.31
N LEU A 56 -2.37 -13.53 37.51
CA LEU A 56 -1.93 -14.90 37.83
C LEU A 56 -1.35 -15.64 36.59
N ALA A 57 -0.23 -16.32 36.85
CA ALA A 57 0.28 -17.52 36.18
C ALA A 57 0.98 -17.40 34.80
N GLU A 58 2.30 -17.45 34.89
CA GLU A 58 3.27 -17.87 33.89
C GLU A 58 2.84 -19.17 33.18
N GLY A 59 2.33 -19.02 31.97
CA GLY A 59 1.98 -20.10 31.06
C GLY A 59 2.35 -19.68 29.65
N ALA A 60 3.59 -20.01 29.25
CA ALA A 60 4.16 -19.93 27.92
C ALA A 60 3.27 -19.24 26.86
N ALA A 61 3.44 -17.92 26.73
CA ALA A 61 3.05 -17.26 25.49
C ALA A 61 3.70 -18.04 24.32
N PRO A 62 2.97 -18.36 23.24
CA PRO A 62 3.61 -18.93 22.07
C PRO A 62 4.76 -17.99 21.70
N GLN A 63 5.98 -18.52 21.58
CA GLN A 63 7.13 -17.73 21.18
C GLN A 63 6.80 -17.11 19.81
N SER A 64 6.34 -15.86 19.84
CA SER A 64 6.09 -15.06 18.66
C SER A 64 7.42 -14.95 17.94
N VAL A 65 7.56 -15.72 16.87
CA VAL A 65 8.60 -15.56 15.86
C VAL A 65 8.72 -14.06 15.57
N PRO A 66 9.93 -13.46 15.57
CA PRO A 66 10.06 -12.02 15.33
C PRO A 66 9.29 -11.65 14.06
N ALA A 67 8.25 -10.83 14.23
CA ALA A 67 7.29 -10.49 13.18
C ALA A 67 7.89 -9.55 12.12
N ASP A 68 9.07 -9.01 12.41
CA ASP A 68 9.74 -7.99 11.64
C ASP A 68 10.89 -8.58 10.82
N LEU A 69 10.96 -8.16 9.56
CA LEU A 69 12.07 -8.49 8.67
C LEU A 69 13.39 -7.94 9.22
N THR A 70 14.52 -8.58 8.93
CA THR A 70 15.83 -7.97 9.18
C THR A 70 16.13 -6.89 8.15
N GLU A 71 17.08 -5.98 8.41
CA GLU A 71 17.46 -4.95 7.41
C GLU A 71 18.04 -5.58 6.14
N GLU A 72 18.79 -6.67 6.29
CA GLU A 72 19.33 -7.43 5.17
C GLU A 72 18.21 -8.02 4.29
N GLN A 73 17.20 -8.65 4.93
CA GLN A 73 16.01 -9.14 4.23
C GLN A 73 15.26 -8.00 3.54
N ARG A 74 15.13 -6.84 4.18
CA ARG A 74 14.52 -5.66 3.56
C ARG A 74 15.28 -5.22 2.33
N GLU A 75 16.61 -5.17 2.37
CA GLU A 75 17.41 -4.78 1.22
C GLU A 75 17.27 -5.77 0.06
N HIS A 76 17.23 -7.07 0.33
CA HIS A 76 16.95 -8.08 -0.69
C HIS A 76 15.58 -7.86 -1.35
N LEU A 77 14.54 -7.59 -0.56
CA LEU A 77 13.21 -7.28 -1.09
C LEU A 77 13.20 -5.96 -1.88
N ARG A 78 13.96 -4.93 -1.47
CA ARG A 78 14.11 -3.68 -2.23
C ARG A 78 14.79 -3.95 -3.57
N ALA A 79 15.82 -4.79 -3.62
CA ALA A 79 16.49 -5.18 -4.86
C ALA A 79 15.52 -5.90 -5.82
N LEU A 80 14.72 -6.84 -5.32
CA LEU A 80 13.68 -7.52 -6.10
C LEU A 80 12.63 -6.54 -6.65
N LEU A 81 12.15 -5.60 -5.83
CA LEU A 81 11.21 -4.57 -6.27
C LEU A 81 11.80 -3.67 -7.37
N ARG A 82 13.09 -3.32 -7.30
CA ARG A 82 13.78 -2.57 -8.36
C ARG A 82 13.85 -3.37 -9.67
N LYS A 83 14.08 -4.67 -9.61
CA LYS A 83 14.03 -5.56 -10.79
C LYS A 83 12.63 -5.66 -11.38
N LEU A 84 11.62 -5.83 -10.53
CA LEU A 84 10.22 -5.82 -10.96
C LEU A 84 9.87 -4.49 -11.65
N TYR A 85 10.32 -3.38 -11.10
CA TYR A 85 10.17 -2.07 -11.73
C TYR A 85 10.88 -1.99 -13.08
N ALA A 86 12.12 -2.48 -13.20
CA ALA A 86 12.84 -2.52 -14.47
C ALA A 86 12.11 -3.36 -15.53
N LYS A 87 11.46 -4.46 -15.14
CA LYS A 87 10.68 -5.32 -16.04
C LYS A 87 9.34 -4.72 -16.45
N ARG A 88 8.66 -4.01 -15.53
CA ARG A 88 7.30 -3.48 -15.75
C ARG A 88 7.27 -2.04 -16.26
N GLY A 89 8.31 -1.26 -16.01
CA GLY A 89 8.41 0.15 -16.38
C GLY A 89 7.57 1.12 -15.55
N ALA A 90 6.74 0.64 -14.60
CA ALA A 90 5.90 1.50 -13.76
C ALA A 90 5.60 0.89 -12.39
N TRP A 91 5.68 1.69 -11.33
CA TRP A 91 5.40 1.26 -9.95
C TRP A 91 3.94 0.83 -9.74
N TYR A 92 2.99 1.34 -10.53
CA TYR A 92 1.59 0.91 -10.41
C TYR A 92 1.41 -0.56 -10.84
N LEU A 93 2.18 -1.03 -11.83
CA LEU A 93 2.15 -2.43 -12.27
C LEU A 93 2.79 -3.34 -11.22
N VAL A 94 3.92 -2.90 -10.64
CA VAL A 94 4.56 -3.62 -9.52
C VAL A 94 3.62 -3.73 -8.33
N ALA A 95 2.92 -2.64 -7.99
CA ALA A 95 1.92 -2.63 -6.92
C ALA A 95 0.78 -3.63 -7.15
N LYS A 96 0.28 -3.69 -8.38
CA LYS A 96 -0.75 -4.67 -8.78
C LYS A 96 -0.26 -6.11 -8.64
N ASP A 97 0.97 -6.39 -9.08
CA ASP A 97 1.54 -7.74 -9.02
C ASP A 97 1.83 -8.19 -7.59
N VAL A 98 2.34 -7.28 -6.74
CA VAL A 98 2.66 -7.55 -5.33
C VAL A 98 1.40 -7.63 -4.46
N GLY A 99 0.31 -6.97 -4.88
CA GLY A 99 -0.95 -6.92 -4.14
C GLY A 99 -0.96 -5.88 -3.01
N TYR A 100 -0.11 -4.85 -3.12
CA TYR A 100 0.03 -3.80 -2.11
C TYR A 100 -0.16 -2.40 -2.72
N PRO A 101 -0.66 -1.41 -1.95
CA PRO A 101 -0.79 -0.05 -2.44
C PRO A 101 0.56 0.53 -2.89
N ARG A 102 0.56 1.29 -3.99
CA ARG A 102 1.76 1.95 -4.53
C ARG A 102 2.53 2.75 -3.48
N ARG A 103 1.81 3.51 -2.63
CA ARG A 103 2.42 4.32 -1.56
C ARG A 103 3.15 3.46 -0.53
N PHE A 104 2.65 2.27 -0.23
CA PHE A 104 3.31 1.35 0.69
C PHE A 104 4.65 0.87 0.10
N ILE A 105 4.66 0.48 -1.18
CA ILE A 105 5.88 0.06 -1.87
C ILE A 105 6.88 1.21 -1.95
N GLU A 106 6.44 2.42 -2.29
CA GLU A 106 7.30 3.61 -2.30
C GLU A 106 7.89 3.91 -0.92
N ALA A 107 7.07 3.84 0.14
CA ALA A 107 7.53 4.03 1.51
C ALA A 107 8.54 2.95 1.92
N PHE A 108 8.33 1.70 1.51
CA PHE A 108 9.23 0.58 1.79
C PHE A 108 10.59 0.75 1.08
N ILE A 109 10.57 1.16 -0.18
CA ILE A 109 11.78 1.48 -0.96
C ILE A 109 12.56 2.64 -0.32
N LYS A 110 11.85 3.64 0.22
CA LYS A 110 12.45 4.79 0.92
C LYS A 110 12.89 4.47 2.35
N GLY A 111 12.66 3.25 2.85
CA GLY A 111 12.98 2.86 4.22
C GLY A 111 12.09 3.49 5.30
N GLN A 112 10.92 4.04 4.91
CA GLN A 112 9.97 4.68 5.82
C GLN A 112 9.05 3.67 6.52
N VAL A 113 8.94 2.46 5.97
CA VAL A 113 8.19 1.33 6.57
C VAL A 113 9.04 0.07 6.51
N GLN A 114 8.86 -0.80 7.51
CA GLN A 114 9.66 -2.02 7.67
C GLN A 114 9.19 -3.19 6.80
N GLY A 115 7.94 -3.16 6.31
CA GLY A 115 7.34 -4.31 5.65
C GLY A 115 6.98 -5.43 6.63
N SER A 116 6.22 -6.43 6.16
CA SER A 116 5.85 -7.62 6.94
C SER A 116 6.20 -8.89 6.17
N MET A 117 6.17 -10.05 6.84
CA MET A 117 6.30 -11.35 6.15
C MET A 117 5.24 -11.56 5.06
N HIS A 118 4.03 -11.04 5.25
CA HIS A 118 2.99 -11.08 4.21
C HIS A 118 3.39 -10.26 2.98
N PHE A 119 4.02 -9.11 3.20
CA PHE A 119 4.55 -8.28 2.12
C PHE A 119 5.69 -8.99 1.39
N ALA A 120 6.62 -9.60 2.13
CA ALA A 120 7.72 -10.38 1.56
C ALA A 120 7.20 -11.51 0.67
N ALA A 121 6.16 -12.24 1.11
CA ALA A 121 5.51 -13.27 0.31
C ALA A 121 4.86 -12.72 -0.98
N GLY A 122 4.24 -11.53 -0.90
CA GLY A 122 3.72 -10.83 -2.08
C GLY A 122 4.81 -10.47 -3.08
N VAL A 123 5.96 -9.97 -2.61
CA VAL A 123 7.12 -9.62 -3.45
C VAL A 123 7.72 -10.88 -4.09
N ALA A 124 7.92 -11.95 -3.33
CA ALA A 124 8.44 -13.21 -3.83
C ALA A 124 7.56 -13.80 -4.94
N ARG A 125 6.23 -13.83 -4.72
CA ARG A 125 5.25 -14.26 -5.71
C ARG A 125 5.32 -13.41 -6.99
N ALA A 126 5.38 -12.09 -6.85
CA ALA A 126 5.46 -11.18 -8.00
C ALA A 126 6.75 -11.37 -8.81
N ALA A 127 7.85 -11.72 -8.12
CA ALA A 127 9.14 -12.03 -8.73
C ALA A 127 9.24 -13.46 -9.28
N GLY A 128 8.31 -14.35 -8.92
CA GLY A 128 8.34 -15.76 -9.34
C GLY A 128 9.44 -16.57 -8.66
N VAL A 129 9.78 -16.22 -7.42
CA VAL A 129 10.80 -16.90 -6.61
C VAL A 129 10.18 -17.38 -5.30
N GLU A 130 10.82 -18.36 -4.67
CA GLU A 130 10.43 -18.82 -3.33
C GLU A 130 10.72 -17.75 -2.28
N LEU A 131 9.90 -17.70 -1.23
CA LEU A 131 10.03 -16.70 -0.15
C LEU A 131 11.40 -16.77 0.52
N GLU A 132 11.90 -17.97 0.79
CA GLU A 132 13.21 -18.16 1.41
C GLU A 132 14.35 -17.61 0.54
N ASP A 133 14.26 -17.79 -0.79
CA ASP A 133 15.24 -17.26 -1.73
C ASP A 133 15.14 -15.75 -1.90
N ALA A 134 13.93 -15.19 -1.80
CA ALA A 134 13.73 -13.75 -1.75
C ALA A 134 14.36 -13.13 -0.49
N LEU A 135 14.19 -13.77 0.67
CA LEU A 135 14.74 -13.29 1.94
C LEU A 135 16.25 -13.49 2.04
N ALA A 136 16.78 -14.56 1.43
CA ALA A 136 18.21 -14.84 1.39
C ALA A 136 18.97 -14.15 0.25
N GLY A 137 18.27 -13.38 -0.59
CA GLY A 137 18.88 -12.67 -1.72
C GLY A 137 19.25 -13.57 -2.92
N ARG A 138 18.90 -14.86 -2.89
CA ARG A 138 19.23 -15.84 -3.94
C ARG A 138 18.40 -15.71 -5.22
N GLY A 139 17.28 -14.97 -5.17
CA GLY A 139 16.49 -14.58 -6.35
C GLY A 139 16.86 -13.19 -6.92
N SER A 140 17.88 -12.53 -6.37
CA SER A 140 18.24 -11.12 -6.64
C SER A 140 19.33 -10.94 -7.67
#